data_AF-R6QP99-F1
#
_entry.id   AF-R6QP99-F1
#
_cell.length_a   1.000
_cell.length_b   1.000
_cell.length_c   1.000
_cell.angle_alpha   90.00
_cell.angle_beta   90.00
_cell.angle_gamma   90.00
#
_symmetry.space_group_name_H-M   'P 1'
#
loop_
_entity.id
_entity.type
_entity.pdbx_description
1 polymer ?
#
loop_
_entity_poly.entity_id
_entity_poly.type
_entity_poly.pdbx_seq_one_letter_code
_entity_poly.pdbx_strand_id
1 'polypeptide(L)'
;MAVKNDYDLNLLTIYLMSRSRKEIKMSIDEIERIACGKLPDFMHTYSGSYRFWYNDYNRNPSYAHYWLDAGYFAQPDFNNSVVYFTKSVDKFIKRKTDYKKPAAVKKADINLDTALNAIKKYHNSVNSNYTRYKSWEHCYNAFKKYRKDESKTELLCLHLSCYLASWGMLRNSELMNYDYFVHKPFIEEISKPKYDKLYSDFCDIDSIFQAVKEIENRYPNDISSTDTFKTKILLGVFGCAPAYDRYFKQAVKKYKVCSSNFNEHSMAQLYSFYNDNKEAFENLRKQLESNGTLYPPMKLMDMCFWQIGIDLEKEKS
;
A
#
# COMPACT_ATOMS: atom_id res chain seq x y z
N MET A 1 18.97 -3.85 17.15
CA MET A 1 19.97 -3.69 16.06
C MET A 1 19.21 -3.23 14.83
N ALA A 2 19.58 -2.09 14.24
CA ALA A 2 18.90 -1.57 13.06
C ALA A 2 19.01 -2.58 11.90
N VAL A 3 17.90 -2.80 11.19
CA VAL A 3 17.91 -3.55 9.93
C VAL A 3 18.90 -2.82 9.02
N LYS A 4 20.05 -3.44 8.77
CA LYS A 4 21.00 -2.96 7.78
C LYS A 4 20.26 -3.07 6.45
N ASN A 5 20.01 -1.94 5.79
CA ASN A 5 19.70 -1.98 4.36
C ASN A 5 20.85 -2.74 3.68
N ASP A 6 20.55 -3.59 2.71
CA ASP A 6 21.57 -4.35 1.96
C ASP A 6 22.49 -3.44 1.12
N TYR A 7 22.35 -2.11 1.21
CA TYR A 7 23.13 -1.05 0.58
C TYR A 7 23.26 0.16 1.52
N ASP A 8 24.33 0.96 1.37
CA ASP A 8 24.61 2.17 2.15
C ASP A 8 24.85 3.38 1.24
N LEU A 9 23.81 4.20 1.05
CA LEU A 9 23.89 5.43 0.24
C LEU A 9 24.76 6.53 0.87
N ASN A 10 25.19 6.42 2.14
CA ASN A 10 26.18 7.37 2.69
C ASN A 10 27.52 7.28 1.94
N LEU A 11 27.85 6.10 1.39
CA LEU A 11 29.04 5.91 0.57
C LEU A 11 28.94 6.70 -0.75
N LEU A 12 27.74 6.82 -1.32
CA LEU A 12 27.49 7.68 -2.48
C LEU A 12 27.71 9.15 -2.13
N THR A 13 27.23 9.60 -0.95
CA THR A 13 27.48 10.97 -0.48
C THR A 13 28.98 11.27 -0.38
N ILE A 14 29.74 10.39 0.29
CA ILE A 14 31.20 10.53 0.44
C ILE A 14 31.89 10.56 -0.92
N TYR A 15 31.48 9.66 -1.82
CA TYR A 15 31.99 9.61 -3.19
C TYR A 15 31.78 10.95 -3.90
N LEU A 16 30.55 11.48 -3.91
CA LEU A 16 30.22 12.76 -4.56
C LEU A 16 30.99 13.94 -3.95
N MET A 17 31.13 13.99 -2.63
CA MET A 17 31.91 15.03 -1.93
C MET A 17 33.40 14.99 -2.29
N SER A 18 33.96 13.79 -2.50
CA SER A 18 35.37 13.63 -2.90
C SER A 18 35.68 14.10 -4.32
N ARG A 19 34.64 14.37 -5.15
CA ARG A 19 34.80 14.80 -6.54
C ARG A 19 34.65 16.32 -6.67
N SER A 20 35.61 16.95 -7.35
CA SER A 20 35.61 18.39 -7.64
C SER A 20 34.89 18.77 -8.95
N ARG A 21 34.27 17.82 -9.65
CA ARG A 21 33.67 18.03 -10.98
C ARG A 21 32.34 18.80 -10.91
N LYS A 22 32.03 19.57 -11.96
CA LYS A 22 30.75 20.28 -12.10
C LYS A 22 29.60 19.32 -12.41
N GLU A 23 29.89 18.25 -13.13
CA GLU A 23 28.94 17.19 -13.46
C GLU A 23 29.61 15.83 -13.30
N ILE A 24 28.86 14.86 -12.80
CA ILE A 24 29.26 13.46 -12.66
C ILE A 24 28.15 12.60 -13.25
N LYS A 25 28.47 11.85 -14.29
CA LYS A 25 27.58 10.83 -14.86
C LYS A 25 27.96 9.48 -14.26
N MET A 26 26.97 8.74 -13.77
CA MET A 26 27.15 7.39 -13.21
C MET A 26 26.06 6.45 -13.69
N SER A 27 26.37 5.20 -14.00
CA SER A 27 25.34 4.18 -14.19
C SER A 27 24.72 3.78 -12.85
N ILE A 28 23.50 3.22 -12.88
CA ILE A 28 22.88 2.70 -11.65
C ILE A 28 23.74 1.57 -11.04
N ASP A 29 24.34 0.71 -11.87
CA ASP A 29 25.27 -0.33 -11.42
C ASP A 29 26.50 0.27 -10.71
N GLU A 30 27.03 1.40 -11.16
CA GLU A 30 28.13 2.09 -10.50
C GLU A 30 27.71 2.65 -9.14
N ILE A 31 26.48 3.17 -9.04
CA ILE A 31 25.90 3.64 -7.79
C ILE A 31 25.71 2.48 -6.81
N GLU A 32 25.21 1.34 -7.27
CA GLU A 32 25.07 0.11 -6.47
C GLU A 32 26.41 -0.43 -5.98
N ARG A 33 27.45 -0.40 -6.83
CA ARG A 33 28.82 -0.76 -6.43
C ARG A 33 29.35 0.15 -5.33
N ILE A 34 29.11 1.46 -5.43
CA ILE A 34 29.54 2.43 -4.40
C ILE A 34 28.73 2.28 -3.13
N ALA A 35 27.42 2.03 -3.24
CA ALA A 35 26.54 1.77 -2.11
C ALA A 35 26.74 0.35 -1.53
N CYS A 36 27.66 -0.46 -2.08
CA CYS A 36 27.94 -1.83 -1.65
C CYS A 36 26.68 -2.72 -1.58
N GLY A 37 25.73 -2.55 -2.51
CA GLY A 37 24.47 -3.27 -2.49
C GLY A 37 23.51 -2.92 -3.61
N LYS A 38 22.57 -3.82 -3.89
CA LYS A 38 21.55 -3.61 -4.92
C LYS A 38 20.51 -2.60 -4.43
N LEU A 39 20.25 -1.57 -5.23
CA LEU A 39 19.19 -0.61 -4.98
C LEU A 39 17.83 -1.28 -5.26
N PRO A 40 16.78 -0.97 -4.49
CA PRO A 40 15.42 -1.44 -4.75
C PRO A 40 14.96 -1.19 -6.18
N ASP A 41 14.23 -2.13 -6.77
CA ASP A 41 13.84 -2.08 -8.20
C ASP A 41 13.05 -0.80 -8.59
N PHE A 42 12.37 -0.16 -7.63
CA PHE A 42 11.71 1.13 -7.87
C PHE A 42 12.69 2.28 -8.18
N MET A 43 13.95 2.18 -7.77
CA MET A 43 14.99 3.19 -8.06
C MET A 43 15.51 3.11 -9.50
N HIS A 44 15.16 2.02 -10.22
CA HIS A 44 15.57 1.73 -11.59
C HIS A 44 14.51 2.14 -12.63
N THR A 45 13.33 2.62 -12.20
CA THR A 45 12.19 2.88 -13.10
C THR A 45 11.63 4.29 -12.96
N TYR A 46 11.11 4.83 -14.07
CA TYR A 46 10.50 6.16 -14.13
C TYR A 46 9.31 6.33 -13.17
N SER A 47 8.60 5.23 -12.87
CA SER A 47 7.46 5.22 -11.94
C SER A 47 7.87 5.28 -10.46
N GLY A 48 9.06 4.79 -10.07
CA GLY A 48 9.56 4.96 -8.69
C GLY A 48 10.45 6.19 -8.50
N SER A 49 10.97 6.75 -9.60
CA SER A 49 11.98 7.80 -9.60
C SER A 49 11.49 9.19 -9.22
N TYR A 50 10.21 9.51 -9.48
CA TYR A 50 9.65 10.83 -9.16
C TYR A 50 9.65 11.12 -7.65
N ARG A 51 9.73 10.07 -6.82
CA ARG A 51 9.88 10.18 -5.37
C ARG A 51 11.32 9.97 -4.92
N PHE A 52 12.06 9.04 -5.53
CA PHE A 52 13.41 8.72 -5.09
C PHE A 52 14.47 9.73 -5.51
N TRP A 53 14.58 10.10 -6.80
CA TRP A 53 15.64 11.01 -7.28
C TRP A 53 15.28 12.49 -7.14
N TYR A 54 14.22 12.78 -6.38
CA TYR A 54 13.66 14.11 -6.28
C TYR A 54 14.56 15.02 -5.42
N ASN A 55 14.93 16.17 -5.98
CA ASN A 55 15.87 17.13 -5.39
C ASN A 55 15.19 18.11 -4.43
N ASP A 56 14.38 17.60 -3.51
CA ASP A 56 13.69 18.41 -2.50
C ASP A 56 13.61 17.63 -1.19
N TYR A 57 14.22 18.18 -0.15
CA TYR A 57 14.18 17.63 1.20
C TYR A 57 12.75 17.41 1.72
N ASN A 58 11.76 18.19 1.27
CA ASN A 58 10.38 18.08 1.75
C ASN A 58 9.58 16.99 1.05
N ARG A 59 9.81 16.81 -0.26
CA ARG A 59 9.10 15.77 -1.04
C ARG A 59 9.80 14.43 -0.98
N ASN A 60 11.08 14.40 -0.60
CA ASN A 60 11.90 13.20 -0.49
C ASN A 60 12.92 13.29 0.67
N PRO A 61 12.45 13.34 1.94
CA PRO A 61 13.35 13.46 3.09
C PRO A 61 14.26 12.23 3.26
N SER A 62 13.80 11.06 2.80
CA SER A 62 14.49 9.79 3.00
C SER A 62 15.75 9.63 2.15
N TYR A 63 15.82 10.25 0.97
CA TYR A 63 16.91 9.99 0.03
C TYR A 63 17.57 11.25 -0.54
N ALA A 64 16.84 12.37 -0.66
CA ALA A 64 17.37 13.59 -1.29
C ALA A 64 18.66 14.09 -0.62
N HIS A 65 18.81 13.84 0.68
CA HIS A 65 19.99 14.26 1.44
C HIS A 65 21.30 13.64 0.92
N TYR A 66 21.29 12.44 0.33
CA TYR A 66 22.52 11.77 -0.10
C TYR A 66 23.30 12.51 -1.19
N TRP A 67 22.62 13.22 -2.11
CA TRP A 67 23.29 14.04 -3.14
C TRP A 67 23.20 15.54 -2.85
N LEU A 68 22.11 16.02 -2.25
CA LEU A 68 21.97 17.45 -1.94
C LEU A 68 22.98 17.90 -0.87
N ASP A 69 23.27 17.06 0.13
CA ASP A 69 24.28 17.38 1.14
C ASP A 69 25.70 17.37 0.55
N ALA A 70 25.92 16.60 -0.53
CA ALA A 70 27.15 16.63 -1.30
C ALA A 70 27.23 17.82 -2.28
N GLY A 71 26.18 18.64 -2.37
CA GLY A 71 26.11 19.82 -3.23
C GLY A 71 25.67 19.54 -4.68
N TYR A 72 25.06 18.39 -4.94
CA TYR A 72 24.64 17.96 -6.28
C TYR A 72 23.11 17.84 -6.38
N PHE A 73 22.58 18.13 -7.57
CA PHE A 73 21.25 17.71 -8.01
C PHE A 73 21.36 16.40 -8.77
N ALA A 74 20.48 15.43 -8.50
CA ALA A 74 20.40 14.18 -9.23
C ALA A 74 19.34 14.23 -10.34
N GLN A 75 19.70 13.83 -11.55
CA GLN A 75 18.80 13.73 -12.70
C GLN A 75 18.96 12.36 -13.36
N PRO A 76 18.03 11.42 -13.14
CA PRO A 76 18.11 10.10 -13.75
C PRO A 76 17.68 10.13 -15.22
N ASP A 77 18.36 9.32 -16.02
CA ASP A 77 18.04 8.98 -17.41
C ASP A 77 17.97 7.46 -17.53
N PHE A 78 16.75 6.93 -17.34
CA PHE A 78 16.49 5.49 -17.30
C PHE A 78 16.60 4.82 -18.65
N ASN A 79 16.44 5.56 -19.75
CA ASN A 79 16.63 4.98 -21.09
C ASN A 79 18.08 4.53 -21.29
N ASN A 80 19.01 5.19 -20.60
CA ASN A 80 20.44 4.89 -20.63
C ASN A 80 20.97 4.30 -19.30
N SER A 81 20.09 4.00 -18.34
CA SER A 81 20.42 3.50 -17.00
C SER A 81 21.51 4.31 -16.27
N VAL A 82 21.45 5.64 -16.38
CA VAL A 82 22.43 6.57 -15.78
C VAL A 82 21.76 7.64 -14.94
N VAL A 83 22.51 8.22 -14.02
CA VAL A 83 22.14 9.39 -13.22
C VAL A 83 23.21 10.46 -13.38
N TYR A 84 22.76 11.67 -13.68
CA TYR A 84 23.59 12.86 -13.76
C TYR A 84 23.54 13.59 -12.43
N PHE A 85 24.69 13.84 -11.82
CA PHE A 85 24.87 14.66 -10.64
C PHE A 85 25.51 15.99 -11.03
N THR A 86 24.77 17.09 -10.93
CA THR A 86 25.23 18.44 -11.32
C THR A 86 25.37 19.34 -10.11
N LYS A 87 26.52 20.02 -9.95
CA LYS A 87 26.74 20.99 -8.86
C LYS A 87 25.82 22.19 -9.03
N SER A 88 25.18 22.59 -7.93
CA SER A 88 24.42 23.84 -7.88
C SER A 88 25.36 25.04 -8.01
N VAL A 89 25.29 25.78 -9.12
CA VAL A 89 26.10 27.00 -9.31
C VAL A 89 25.36 28.25 -8.80
N ASP A 90 24.02 28.23 -8.74
CA ASP A 90 23.19 29.42 -8.50
C ASP A 90 22.17 29.32 -7.37
N LYS A 91 22.09 28.19 -6.66
CA LYS A 91 21.15 28.04 -5.52
C LYS A 91 21.85 27.49 -4.30
N PHE A 92 22.03 28.34 -3.29
CA PHE A 92 22.23 27.89 -1.92
C PHE A 92 21.01 27.05 -1.52
N ILE A 93 21.19 25.73 -1.44
CA ILE A 93 20.15 24.82 -0.97
C ILE A 93 20.05 25.01 0.54
N LYS A 94 19.17 25.91 0.98
CA LYS A 94 18.93 26.17 2.40
C LYS A 94 18.37 24.92 3.04
N ARG A 95 19.18 24.20 3.82
CA ARG A 95 18.65 23.38 4.92
C ARG A 95 17.91 24.34 5.85
N LYS A 96 16.63 24.07 6.12
CA LYS A 96 15.93 24.73 7.23
C LYS A 96 16.64 24.28 8.50
N THR A 97 17.55 25.08 9.02
CA THR A 97 18.03 24.97 10.40
C THR A 97 16.91 25.19 11.43
N ASP A 98 15.65 25.39 10.99
CA ASP A 98 14.43 25.36 11.81
C ASP A 98 13.50 24.17 11.49
N TYR A 99 13.97 23.17 10.75
CA TYR A 99 13.22 21.93 10.60
C TYR A 99 13.34 21.15 11.91
N LYS A 100 12.35 21.35 12.81
CA LYS A 100 12.01 20.30 13.77
C LYS A 100 11.84 19.04 12.95
N LYS A 101 12.72 18.06 13.19
CA LYS A 101 12.56 16.66 12.75
C LYS A 101 11.06 16.39 12.65
N PRO A 102 10.52 15.95 11.49
CA PRO A 102 9.11 15.57 11.46
C PRO A 102 9.02 14.57 12.58
N ALA A 103 8.14 14.82 13.57
CA ALA A 103 8.06 14.03 14.77
C ALA A 103 8.21 12.58 14.33
N ALA A 104 9.28 11.90 14.78
CA ALA A 104 9.69 10.58 14.28
C ALA A 104 8.41 9.80 14.01
N VAL A 105 8.18 9.36 12.76
CA VAL A 105 6.89 8.76 12.28
C VAL A 105 6.22 8.18 13.50
N LYS A 106 5.20 8.87 14.02
CA LYS A 106 4.72 8.60 15.39
C LYS A 106 4.50 7.10 15.44
N LYS A 107 5.37 6.41 16.18
CA LYS A 107 5.38 4.96 16.19
C LYS A 107 3.96 4.57 16.56
N ALA A 108 3.35 3.66 15.80
CA ALA A 108 1.98 3.28 16.06
C ALA A 108 1.83 2.99 17.56
N ASP A 109 0.89 3.66 18.22
CA ASP A 109 0.71 3.63 19.68
C ASP A 109 0.02 2.32 20.13
N ILE A 110 0.10 1.26 19.31
CA ILE A 110 -0.51 -0.04 19.54
C ILE A 110 0.55 -1.05 19.95
N ASN A 111 0.27 -1.82 20.99
CA ASN A 111 1.07 -2.98 21.34
C ASN A 111 0.88 -4.07 20.27
N LEU A 112 1.98 -4.66 19.80
CA LEU A 112 1.97 -5.73 18.82
C LEU A 112 1.09 -6.92 19.25
N ASP A 113 1.09 -7.30 20.53
CA ASP A 113 0.22 -8.37 21.05
C ASP A 113 -1.25 -8.04 20.89
N THR A 114 -1.63 -6.77 21.09
CA THR A 114 -3.00 -6.30 20.84
C THR A 114 -3.38 -6.46 19.37
N ALA A 115 -2.48 -6.09 18.46
CA ALA A 115 -2.71 -6.24 17.02
C ALA A 115 -2.85 -7.72 16.61
N LEU A 116 -1.94 -8.58 17.07
CA LEU A 116 -1.97 -10.02 16.77
C LEU A 116 -3.22 -10.70 17.36
N ASN A 117 -3.61 -10.34 18.59
CA ASN A 117 -4.81 -10.88 19.22
C ASN A 117 -6.09 -10.44 18.52
N ALA A 118 -6.14 -9.20 18.01
CA ALA A 118 -7.26 -8.72 17.22
C ALA A 118 -7.43 -9.54 15.93
N ILE A 119 -6.34 -9.82 15.23
CA ILE A 119 -6.35 -10.68 14.03
C ILE A 119 -6.87 -12.09 14.40
N LYS A 120 -6.34 -12.71 15.46
CA LYS A 120 -6.79 -14.04 15.92
C LYS A 120 -8.27 -14.06 16.29
N LYS A 121 -8.75 -13.02 16.97
CA LYS A 121 -10.16 -12.87 17.36
C LYS A 121 -11.08 -12.75 16.14
N TYR A 122 -10.68 -11.97 15.13
CA TYR A 122 -11.39 -11.92 13.86
C TYR A 122 -11.43 -13.32 13.22
N HIS A 123 -10.27 -13.95 13.08
CA HIS A 123 -10.14 -15.25 12.40
C HIS A 123 -10.98 -16.34 13.06
N ASN A 124 -10.99 -16.41 14.40
CA ASN A 124 -11.84 -17.33 15.14
C ASN A 124 -13.33 -17.14 14.83
N SER A 125 -13.75 -15.91 14.51
CA SER A 125 -15.12 -15.62 14.10
C SER A 125 -15.45 -16.10 12.68
N VAL A 126 -14.44 -16.32 11.83
CA VAL A 126 -14.57 -16.87 10.46
C VAL A 126 -14.83 -18.38 10.48
N ASN A 127 -14.29 -19.10 11.46
CA ASN A 127 -14.36 -20.58 11.55
C ASN A 127 -15.78 -21.15 11.72
N SER A 128 -16.80 -20.32 11.96
CA SER A 128 -18.19 -20.78 12.01
C SER A 128 -18.72 -21.11 10.60
N ASN A 129 -19.45 -22.23 10.46
CA ASN A 129 -19.86 -22.76 9.15
C ASN A 129 -20.76 -21.84 8.32
N TYR A 130 -21.41 -20.84 8.92
CA TYR A 130 -22.41 -19.98 8.25
C TYR A 130 -22.23 -18.48 8.53
N THR A 131 -20.99 -18.05 8.82
CA THR A 131 -20.72 -16.64 9.15
C THR A 131 -20.60 -15.75 7.92
N ARG A 132 -21.09 -14.51 8.03
CA ARG A 132 -20.92 -13.45 7.02
C ARG A 132 -19.44 -13.16 6.70
N TYR A 133 -18.52 -13.45 7.63
CA TYR A 133 -17.09 -13.18 7.42
C TYR A 133 -16.47 -14.01 6.30
N LYS A 134 -17.03 -15.20 6.00
CA LYS A 134 -16.59 -16.05 4.88
C LYS A 134 -16.85 -15.43 3.50
N SER A 135 -17.76 -14.45 3.41
CA SER A 135 -18.05 -13.75 2.15
C SER A 135 -16.81 -13.14 1.49
N TRP A 136 -15.84 -12.68 2.30
CA TRP A 136 -14.56 -12.18 1.77
C TRP A 136 -13.73 -13.32 1.16
N GLU A 137 -13.61 -14.46 1.82
CA GLU A 137 -12.84 -15.61 1.32
C GLU A 137 -13.43 -16.13 0.01
N HIS A 138 -14.76 -16.25 -0.05
CA HIS A 138 -15.46 -16.67 -1.27
C HIS A 138 -15.23 -15.69 -2.41
N CYS A 139 -15.34 -14.38 -2.16
CA CYS A 139 -15.11 -13.35 -3.17
C CYS A 139 -13.65 -13.35 -3.64
N TYR A 140 -12.70 -13.21 -2.73
CA TYR A 140 -11.29 -13.13 -3.05
C TYR A 140 -10.80 -14.38 -3.79
N ASN A 141 -11.19 -15.58 -3.35
CA ASN A 141 -10.79 -16.82 -4.02
C ASN A 141 -11.43 -16.97 -5.40
N ALA A 142 -12.69 -16.54 -5.58
CA ALA A 142 -13.33 -16.54 -6.88
C ALA A 142 -12.60 -15.62 -7.87
N PHE A 143 -12.27 -14.39 -7.47
CA PHE A 143 -11.48 -13.48 -8.30
C PHE A 143 -10.07 -14.02 -8.57
N LYS A 144 -9.37 -14.48 -7.54
CA LYS A 144 -8.02 -15.05 -7.70
C LYS A 144 -8.00 -16.22 -8.70
N LYS A 145 -9.06 -17.03 -8.73
CA LYS A 145 -9.16 -18.21 -9.61
C LYS A 145 -9.69 -17.88 -11.01
N TYR A 146 -10.72 -17.05 -11.11
CA TYR A 146 -11.52 -16.91 -12.33
C TYR A 146 -11.49 -15.52 -12.97
N ARG A 147 -10.78 -14.53 -12.39
CA ARG A 147 -10.77 -13.16 -12.93
C ARG A 147 -10.42 -13.08 -14.43
N LYS A 148 -9.57 -13.97 -14.93
CA LYS A 148 -9.16 -13.99 -16.35
C LYS A 148 -10.06 -14.83 -17.26
N ASP A 149 -11.04 -15.54 -16.69
CA ASP A 149 -11.98 -16.37 -17.42
C ASP A 149 -13.26 -15.57 -17.70
N GLU A 150 -13.41 -15.09 -18.93
CA GLU A 150 -14.55 -14.28 -19.36
C GLU A 150 -15.89 -15.01 -19.15
N SER A 151 -15.91 -16.35 -19.23
CA SER A 151 -17.11 -17.17 -19.00
C SER A 151 -17.59 -17.13 -17.55
N LYS A 152 -16.76 -16.65 -16.62
CA LYS A 152 -17.05 -16.56 -15.19
C LYS A 152 -17.39 -15.14 -14.74
N THR A 153 -17.50 -14.18 -15.66
CA THR A 153 -17.78 -12.78 -15.33
C THR A 153 -19.06 -12.62 -14.50
N GLU A 154 -20.15 -13.32 -14.86
CA GLU A 154 -21.41 -13.29 -14.10
C GLU A 154 -21.24 -13.85 -12.68
N LEU A 155 -20.51 -14.97 -12.55
CA LEU A 155 -20.18 -15.57 -11.26
C LEU A 155 -19.37 -14.60 -10.37
N LEU A 156 -18.43 -13.85 -10.96
CA LEU A 156 -17.66 -12.83 -10.25
C LEU A 156 -18.53 -11.64 -9.82
N CYS A 157 -19.50 -11.23 -10.64
CA CYS A 157 -20.48 -10.21 -10.26
C CYS A 157 -21.24 -10.66 -9.00
N LEU A 158 -21.77 -11.89 -9.00
CA LEU A 158 -22.48 -12.46 -7.85
C LEU A 158 -21.60 -12.52 -6.60
N HIS A 159 -20.36 -12.98 -6.72
CA HIS A 159 -19.43 -13.02 -5.58
C HIS A 159 -19.15 -11.63 -5.00
N LEU A 160 -18.91 -10.64 -5.86
CA LEU A 160 -18.67 -9.26 -5.43
C LEU A 160 -19.91 -8.66 -4.76
N SER A 161 -21.10 -8.85 -5.35
CA SER A 161 -22.36 -8.36 -4.76
C SER A 161 -22.65 -9.00 -3.41
N CYS A 162 -22.49 -10.33 -3.29
CA CYS A 162 -22.67 -11.05 -2.03
C CYS A 162 -21.70 -10.58 -0.93
N TYR A 163 -20.44 -10.33 -1.29
CA TYR A 163 -19.46 -9.75 -0.38
C TYR A 163 -19.86 -8.32 0.05
N LEU A 164 -20.12 -7.43 -0.90
CA LEU A 164 -20.49 -6.05 -0.61
C LEU A 164 -21.77 -5.97 0.24
N ALA A 165 -22.78 -6.79 -0.04
CA ALA A 165 -23.99 -6.92 0.77
C ALA A 165 -23.69 -7.41 2.19
N SER A 166 -22.88 -8.47 2.31
CA SER A 166 -22.42 -9.02 3.60
C SER A 166 -21.59 -8.06 4.41
N TRP A 167 -21.13 -6.94 3.84
CA TRP A 167 -20.37 -5.88 4.52
C TRP A 167 -21.08 -4.53 4.51
N GLY A 168 -22.40 -4.55 4.29
CA GLY A 168 -23.29 -3.41 4.50
C GLY A 168 -23.39 -2.44 3.34
N MET A 169 -22.73 -2.70 2.21
CA MET A 169 -22.79 -1.77 1.06
C MET A 169 -24.15 -1.81 0.36
N LEU A 170 -24.82 -2.95 0.31
CA LEU A 170 -26.11 -3.06 -0.39
C LEU A 170 -27.19 -2.14 0.20
N ARG A 171 -27.20 -1.88 1.52
CA ARG A 171 -28.22 -1.05 2.18
C ARG A 171 -27.74 0.37 2.55
N ASN A 172 -26.43 0.60 2.53
CA ASN A 172 -25.83 1.88 2.91
C ASN A 172 -25.14 2.57 1.71
N SER A 173 -25.55 2.23 0.49
CA SER A 173 -25.16 2.91 -0.73
C SER A 173 -26.24 2.77 -1.79
N GLU A 174 -26.09 3.48 -2.88
CA GLU A 174 -27.00 3.47 -4.02
C GLU A 174 -26.96 2.16 -4.80
N LEU A 175 -26.05 1.22 -4.45
CA LEU A 175 -26.02 -0.14 -4.98
C LEU A 175 -27.36 -0.88 -4.85
N MET A 176 -28.20 -0.54 -3.86
CA MET A 176 -29.53 -1.15 -3.70
C MET A 176 -30.43 -0.96 -4.92
N ASN A 177 -30.17 0.08 -5.72
CA ASN A 177 -30.98 0.45 -6.89
C ASN A 177 -30.54 -0.29 -8.16
N TYR A 178 -29.50 -1.12 -8.06
CA TYR A 178 -28.86 -1.77 -9.20
C TYR A 178 -28.91 -3.29 -9.10
N ASP A 179 -29.05 -3.94 -10.26
CA ASP A 179 -28.82 -5.37 -10.38
C ASP A 179 -27.32 -5.69 -10.18
N TYR A 180 -27.02 -6.92 -9.75
CA TYR A 180 -25.66 -7.39 -9.48
C TYR A 180 -24.72 -7.29 -10.70
N PHE A 181 -25.25 -7.25 -11.92
CA PHE A 181 -24.49 -6.98 -13.14
C PHE A 181 -23.87 -5.58 -13.22
N VAL A 182 -24.22 -4.65 -12.33
CA VAL A 182 -23.58 -3.31 -12.27
C VAL A 182 -22.05 -3.38 -12.10
N HIS A 183 -21.55 -4.50 -11.58
CA HIS A 183 -20.12 -4.75 -11.42
C HIS A 183 -19.40 -5.14 -12.73
N LYS A 184 -20.14 -5.61 -13.75
CA LYS A 184 -19.58 -6.20 -14.98
C LYS A 184 -18.57 -5.28 -15.69
N PRO A 185 -18.84 -3.99 -15.95
CA PRO A 185 -17.90 -3.13 -16.69
C PRO A 185 -16.55 -2.93 -15.98
N PHE A 186 -16.57 -2.94 -14.63
CA PHE A 186 -15.35 -2.91 -13.83
C PHE A 186 -14.62 -4.25 -13.88
N ILE A 187 -15.34 -5.36 -13.72
CA ILE A 187 -14.78 -6.72 -13.75
C ILE A 187 -14.07 -6.98 -15.07
N GLU A 188 -14.71 -6.68 -16.21
CA GLU A 188 -14.12 -6.84 -17.55
C GLU A 188 -12.83 -6.04 -17.73
N GLU A 189 -12.73 -4.85 -17.14
CA GLU A 189 -11.48 -4.08 -17.16
C GLU A 189 -10.40 -4.75 -16.34
N ILE A 190 -10.73 -5.07 -15.08
CA ILE A 190 -9.74 -5.60 -14.16
C ILE A 190 -9.33 -7.03 -14.49
N SER A 191 -10.03 -7.73 -15.40
CA SER A 191 -9.62 -9.01 -15.99
C SER A 191 -8.33 -8.94 -16.82
N LYS A 192 -7.92 -7.74 -17.26
CA LYS A 192 -6.73 -7.55 -18.08
C LYS A 192 -5.42 -7.87 -17.32
N PRO A 193 -4.36 -8.38 -17.99
CA PRO A 193 -3.10 -8.75 -17.35
C PRO A 193 -2.38 -7.61 -16.58
N LYS A 194 -2.60 -6.34 -16.96
CA LYS A 194 -1.97 -5.18 -16.29
C LYS A 194 -2.28 -5.07 -14.78
N TYR A 195 -3.35 -5.74 -14.31
CA TYR A 195 -3.76 -5.78 -12.91
C TYR A 195 -3.23 -6.99 -12.14
N ASP A 196 -2.47 -7.91 -12.77
CA ASP A 196 -1.96 -9.12 -12.12
C ASP A 196 -1.10 -8.81 -10.88
N LYS A 197 -0.32 -7.73 -10.94
CA LYS A 197 0.53 -7.25 -9.85
C LYS A 197 -0.23 -6.85 -8.58
N LEU A 198 -1.55 -6.64 -8.65
CA LEU A 198 -2.35 -6.30 -7.48
C LEU A 198 -2.56 -7.48 -6.51
N TYR A 199 -2.25 -8.72 -6.92
CA TYR A 199 -2.24 -9.87 -6.00
C TYR A 199 -0.92 -10.07 -5.27
N SER A 200 0.08 -9.24 -5.52
CA SER A 200 1.35 -9.28 -4.78
C SER A 200 1.16 -8.72 -3.36
N ASP A 201 1.84 -9.33 -2.38
CA ASP A 201 1.78 -8.97 -0.95
C ASP A 201 1.96 -7.47 -0.68
N PHE A 202 2.85 -6.83 -1.43
CA PHE A 202 3.08 -5.38 -1.43
C PHE A 202 3.12 -4.87 -2.87
N CYS A 203 1.95 -4.84 -3.51
CA CYS A 203 1.83 -4.26 -4.84
C CYS A 203 2.16 -2.76 -4.83
N ASP A 204 2.57 -2.25 -5.98
CA ASP A 204 2.82 -0.83 -6.16
C ASP A 204 1.56 0.01 -5.86
N ILE A 205 1.71 1.06 -5.05
CA ILE A 205 0.60 1.92 -4.60
C ILE A 205 -0.06 2.62 -5.79
N ASP A 206 0.72 3.04 -6.79
CA ASP A 206 0.17 3.71 -7.97
C ASP A 206 -0.79 2.77 -8.73
N SER A 207 -0.50 1.47 -8.74
CA SER A 207 -1.35 0.43 -9.31
C SER A 207 -2.68 0.28 -8.57
N ILE A 208 -2.68 0.42 -7.25
CA ILE A 208 -3.92 0.43 -6.44
C ILE A 208 -4.78 1.62 -6.85
N PHE A 209 -4.18 2.81 -6.96
CA PHE A 209 -4.90 4.03 -7.35
C PHE A 209 -5.30 4.04 -8.83
N GLN A 210 -4.63 3.27 -9.70
CA GLN A 210 -5.13 2.99 -11.05
C GLN A 210 -6.41 2.15 -11.02
N ALA A 211 -6.49 1.11 -10.18
CA ALA A 211 -7.73 0.34 -10.01
C ALA A 211 -8.86 1.19 -9.41
N VAL A 212 -8.54 2.11 -8.49
CA VAL A 212 -9.50 3.10 -7.97
C VAL A 212 -10.12 3.94 -9.08
N LYS A 213 -9.28 4.46 -10.00
CA LYS A 213 -9.78 5.24 -11.14
C LYS A 213 -10.73 4.42 -12.02
N GLU A 214 -10.48 3.12 -12.19
CA GLU A 214 -11.43 2.27 -12.92
C GLU A 214 -12.73 2.03 -12.16
N ILE A 215 -12.72 1.97 -10.83
CA ILE A 215 -13.98 1.94 -10.05
C ILE A 215 -14.76 3.23 -10.32
N GLU A 216 -14.10 4.38 -10.25
CA GLU A 216 -14.72 5.69 -10.49
C GLU A 216 -15.26 5.85 -11.92
N ASN A 217 -14.55 5.31 -12.91
CA ASN A 217 -14.91 5.46 -14.32
C ASN A 217 -15.97 4.46 -14.81
N ARG A 218 -16.13 3.30 -14.14
CA ARG A 218 -16.96 2.20 -14.64
C ARG A 218 -18.26 1.99 -13.89
N TYR A 219 -18.36 2.50 -12.67
CA TYR A 219 -19.62 2.48 -11.95
C TYR A 219 -20.50 3.69 -12.34
N PRO A 220 -21.83 3.52 -12.34
CA PRO A 220 -22.77 4.63 -12.49
C PRO A 220 -22.45 5.83 -11.56
N ASN A 221 -22.57 7.05 -12.09
CA ASN A 221 -22.20 8.29 -11.39
C ASN A 221 -23.03 8.58 -10.12
N ASP A 222 -24.21 8.01 -10.02
CA ASP A 222 -25.10 8.11 -8.86
C ASP A 222 -24.72 7.14 -7.73
N ILE A 223 -23.87 6.14 -7.99
CA ILE A 223 -23.25 5.34 -6.93
C ILE A 223 -22.12 6.15 -6.30
N SER A 224 -22.29 6.49 -5.03
CA SER A 224 -21.31 7.30 -4.31
C SER A 224 -19.97 6.58 -4.21
N SER A 225 -18.96 7.14 -4.89
CA SER A 225 -17.59 6.61 -4.91
C SER A 225 -16.80 6.94 -3.63
N THR A 226 -17.37 6.58 -2.49
CA THR A 226 -16.76 6.77 -1.17
C THR A 226 -15.50 5.91 -1.03
N ASP A 227 -14.55 6.37 -0.20
CA ASP A 227 -13.36 5.57 0.15
C ASP A 227 -13.75 4.18 0.65
N THR A 228 -14.82 4.07 1.45
CA THR A 228 -15.31 2.80 1.97
C THR A 228 -15.73 1.85 0.84
N PHE A 229 -16.48 2.36 -0.15
CA PHE A 229 -16.92 1.56 -1.29
C PHE A 229 -15.72 1.09 -2.12
N LYS A 230 -14.85 2.02 -2.52
CA LYS A 230 -13.65 1.75 -3.33
C LYS A 230 -12.75 0.72 -2.65
N THR A 231 -12.43 0.93 -1.38
CA THR A 231 -11.53 0.05 -0.64
C THR A 231 -12.14 -1.31 -0.30
N LYS A 232 -13.46 -1.41 -0.12
CA LYS A 232 -14.13 -2.73 -0.03
C LYS A 232 -14.01 -3.50 -1.34
N ILE A 233 -14.20 -2.86 -2.49
CA ILE A 233 -13.97 -3.52 -3.79
C ILE A 233 -12.51 -3.99 -3.90
N LEU A 234 -11.53 -3.13 -3.62
CA LEU A 234 -10.10 -3.50 -3.65
C LEU A 234 -9.79 -4.68 -2.70
N LEU A 235 -10.33 -4.64 -1.49
CA LEU A 235 -10.17 -5.71 -0.50
C LEU A 235 -10.78 -7.03 -0.98
N GLY A 236 -11.99 -7.00 -1.53
CA GLY A 236 -12.72 -8.20 -1.98
C GLY A 236 -12.16 -8.81 -3.26
N VAL A 237 -11.66 -7.99 -4.19
CA VAL A 237 -11.16 -8.43 -5.50
C VAL A 237 -9.68 -8.83 -5.43
N PHE A 238 -8.85 -7.97 -4.84
CA PHE A 238 -7.38 -8.10 -4.87
C PHE A 238 -6.77 -8.32 -3.49
N GLY A 239 -7.46 -7.94 -2.41
CA GLY A 239 -6.89 -7.99 -1.07
C GLY A 239 -5.72 -7.02 -0.86
N CYS A 240 -5.57 -6.02 -1.72
CA CYS A 240 -4.42 -5.11 -1.79
C CYS A 240 -4.55 -3.83 -0.94
N ALA A 241 -5.73 -3.58 -0.37
CA ALA A 241 -6.00 -2.47 0.55
C ALA A 241 -7.05 -2.91 1.59
N PRO A 242 -6.95 -2.49 2.86
CA PRO A 242 -7.99 -2.75 3.84
C PRO A 242 -9.24 -1.90 3.55
N ALA A 243 -10.41 -2.31 4.07
CA ALA A 243 -11.61 -1.50 3.91
C ALA A 243 -11.57 -0.29 4.85
N TYR A 244 -11.57 0.91 4.30
CA TYR A 244 -11.60 2.19 5.04
C TYR A 244 -13.01 2.50 5.57
N ASP A 245 -13.65 1.53 6.23
CA ASP A 245 -14.92 1.71 6.91
C ASP A 245 -14.77 2.38 8.29
N ARG A 246 -15.89 2.62 8.97
CA ARG A 246 -15.90 3.34 10.25
C ARG A 246 -15.02 2.69 11.32
N TYR A 247 -14.99 1.36 11.38
CA TYR A 247 -14.27 0.63 12.42
C TYR A 247 -12.77 0.68 12.17
N PHE A 248 -12.35 0.40 10.94
CA PHE A 248 -10.96 0.54 10.53
C PHE A 248 -10.44 1.96 10.79
N LYS A 249 -11.18 2.98 10.30
CA LYS A 249 -10.83 4.40 10.45
C LYS A 249 -10.69 4.81 11.91
N GLN A 250 -11.61 4.37 12.76
CA GLN A 250 -11.58 4.65 14.20
C GLN A 250 -10.32 4.07 14.86
N ALA A 251 -9.99 2.81 14.56
CA ALA A 251 -8.85 2.12 15.14
C ALA A 251 -7.52 2.74 14.71
N VAL A 252 -7.29 2.92 13.41
CA VAL A 252 -6.02 3.49 12.92
C VAL A 252 -5.81 4.93 13.40
N LYS A 253 -6.89 5.69 13.57
CA LYS A 253 -6.84 7.04 14.16
C LYS A 253 -6.50 7.00 15.65
N LYS A 254 -7.12 6.12 16.43
CA LYS A 254 -6.85 5.96 17.88
C LYS A 254 -5.38 5.62 18.14
N TYR A 255 -4.85 4.68 17.36
CA TYR A 255 -3.49 4.17 17.52
C TYR A 255 -2.45 4.85 16.62
N LYS A 256 -2.82 5.91 15.90
CA LYS A 256 -1.94 6.70 15.03
C LYS A 256 -1.13 5.86 14.03
N VAL A 257 -1.74 4.79 13.51
CA VAL A 257 -1.09 3.86 12.56
C VAL A 257 -0.97 4.50 11.18
N CYS A 258 -2.08 5.04 10.68
CA CYS A 258 -2.12 5.77 9.42
C CYS A 258 -3.22 6.84 9.45
N SER A 259 -3.28 7.68 8.41
CA SER A 259 -4.43 8.56 8.20
C SER A 259 -5.73 7.75 8.06
N SER A 260 -6.84 8.31 8.56
CA SER A 260 -8.19 7.74 8.39
C SER A 260 -8.76 7.97 6.99
N ASN A 261 -8.12 8.78 6.15
CA ASN A 261 -8.52 8.99 4.76
C ASN A 261 -7.73 8.03 3.87
N PHE A 262 -8.38 7.47 2.85
CA PHE A 262 -7.71 6.58 1.93
C PHE A 262 -6.90 7.39 0.91
N ASN A 263 -5.58 7.27 0.95
CA ASN A 263 -4.65 7.92 0.03
C ASN A 263 -3.31 7.14 0.01
N GLU A 264 -2.42 7.56 -0.88
CA GLU A 264 -1.11 6.93 -1.06
C GLU A 264 -0.28 6.96 0.23
N HIS A 265 -0.34 8.07 0.98
CA HIS A 265 0.38 8.20 2.24
C HIS A 265 -0.16 7.23 3.30
N SER A 266 -1.48 7.06 3.40
CA SER A 266 -2.07 6.11 4.34
C SER A 266 -1.70 4.66 4.00
N MET A 267 -1.64 4.30 2.71
CA MET A 267 -1.17 2.98 2.27
C MET A 267 0.31 2.76 2.58
N ALA A 268 1.16 3.75 2.32
CA ALA A 268 2.58 3.67 2.66
C ALA A 268 2.80 3.48 4.16
N GLN A 269 2.03 4.18 5.00
CA GLN A 269 2.07 4.00 6.46
C GLN A 269 1.66 2.59 6.90
N LEU A 270 0.64 2.01 6.28
CA LEU A 270 0.23 0.62 6.55
C LEU A 270 1.30 -0.39 6.13
N TYR A 271 1.94 -0.17 4.99
CA TYR A 271 3.06 -1.00 4.53
C TYR A 271 4.23 -0.91 5.51
N SER A 272 4.60 0.28 5.96
CA SER A 272 5.63 0.46 6.99
C SER A 272 5.24 -0.23 8.29
N PHE A 273 4.01 -0.06 8.78
CA PHE A 273 3.57 -0.69 10.02
C PHE A 273 3.65 -2.24 9.95
N TYR A 274 3.24 -2.82 8.83
CA TYR A 274 3.38 -4.27 8.62
C TYR A 274 4.86 -4.66 8.57
N ASN A 275 5.68 -3.96 7.78
CA ASN A 275 7.09 -4.31 7.57
C ASN A 275 7.95 -4.13 8.82
N ASP A 276 7.68 -3.12 9.65
CA ASP A 276 8.35 -2.90 10.94
C ASP A 276 8.10 -4.06 11.92
N ASN A 277 7.04 -4.83 11.71
CA ASN A 277 6.64 -5.98 12.52
C ASN A 277 6.53 -7.27 11.68
N LYS A 278 7.26 -7.33 10.56
CA LYS A 278 7.09 -8.35 9.51
C LYS A 278 7.15 -9.77 10.04
N GLU A 279 8.16 -10.07 10.86
CA GLU A 279 8.36 -11.42 11.40
C GLU A 279 7.12 -11.92 12.16
N ALA A 280 6.56 -11.08 13.04
CA ALA A 280 5.39 -11.44 13.84
C ALA A 280 4.13 -11.61 12.98
N PHE A 281 3.88 -10.69 12.03
CA PHE A 281 2.72 -10.78 11.16
C PHE A 281 2.82 -11.95 10.17
N GLU A 282 3.99 -12.23 9.62
CA GLU A 282 4.21 -13.37 8.70
C GLU A 282 4.12 -14.71 9.44
N ASN A 283 4.64 -14.79 10.68
CA ASN A 283 4.48 -15.99 11.51
C ASN A 283 3.01 -16.25 11.83
N LEU A 284 2.25 -15.21 12.18
CA LEU A 284 0.81 -15.34 12.39
C LEU A 284 0.09 -15.70 11.08
N ARG A 285 0.43 -15.05 9.97
CA ARG A 285 -0.17 -15.30 8.65
C ARG A 285 -0.09 -16.78 8.30
N LYS A 286 1.08 -17.40 8.43
CA LYS A 286 1.30 -18.84 8.21
C LYS A 286 0.46 -19.74 9.12
N GLN A 287 0.17 -19.32 10.34
CA GLN A 287 -0.70 -20.08 11.26
C GLN A 287 -2.18 -19.97 10.89
N LEU A 288 -2.58 -18.86 10.28
CA LEU A 288 -3.95 -18.64 9.81
C LEU A 288 -4.22 -19.31 8.47
N GLU A 289 -3.18 -19.81 7.79
CA GLU A 289 -3.32 -20.65 6.60
C GLU A 289 -3.98 -21.98 6.99
N SER A 290 -5.31 -21.96 7.06
CA SER A 290 -6.14 -23.15 7.27
C SER A 290 -7.40 -22.98 6.44
N ASN A 291 -7.92 -24.08 5.85
CA ASN A 291 -9.02 -24.08 4.88
C ASN A 291 -8.69 -23.48 3.49
N GLY A 292 -7.43 -23.47 3.07
CA GLY A 292 -7.03 -23.23 1.68
C GLY A 292 -7.03 -21.77 1.20
N THR A 293 -7.35 -20.80 2.07
CA THR A 293 -7.30 -19.37 1.73
C THR A 293 -6.00 -18.75 2.25
N LEU A 294 -5.21 -18.17 1.35
CA LEU A 294 -4.02 -17.39 1.70
C LEU A 294 -4.41 -15.92 1.89
N TYR A 295 -4.31 -15.43 3.13
CA TYR A 295 -4.65 -14.04 3.46
C TYR A 295 -3.50 -13.09 3.11
N PRO A 296 -3.69 -12.09 2.22
CA PRO A 296 -2.66 -11.10 1.90
C PRO A 296 -2.39 -10.14 3.08
N PRO A 297 -1.23 -9.46 3.14
CA PRO A 297 -0.87 -8.54 4.23
C PRO A 297 -1.94 -7.50 4.55
N MET A 298 -2.54 -6.89 3.51
CA MET A 298 -3.56 -5.86 3.71
C MET A 298 -4.89 -6.44 4.21
N LYS A 299 -5.16 -7.73 3.97
CA LYS A 299 -6.26 -8.42 4.65
C LYS A 299 -5.97 -8.62 6.13
N LEU A 300 -4.74 -8.90 6.54
CA LEU A 300 -4.38 -8.95 7.97
C LEU A 300 -4.56 -7.58 8.65
N MET A 301 -4.18 -6.50 7.97
CA MET A 301 -4.40 -5.14 8.49
C MET A 301 -5.89 -4.81 8.61
N ASP A 302 -6.69 -5.22 7.63
CA ASP A 302 -8.15 -5.12 7.68
C ASP A 302 -8.72 -5.87 8.90
N MET A 303 -8.40 -7.16 9.05
CA MET A 303 -8.84 -7.98 10.18
C MET A 303 -8.46 -7.35 11.53
N CYS A 304 -7.22 -6.90 11.65
CA CYS A 304 -6.68 -6.27 12.85
C CYS A 304 -7.50 -5.03 13.25
N PHE A 305 -7.50 -4.02 12.39
CA PHE A 305 -8.03 -2.71 12.74
C PHE A 305 -9.55 -2.66 12.70
N TRP A 306 -10.18 -3.51 11.90
CA TRP A 306 -11.63 -3.68 11.97
C TRP A 306 -12.06 -4.31 13.31
N GLN A 307 -11.39 -5.37 13.77
CA GLN A 307 -11.73 -6.02 15.03
C GLN A 307 -11.50 -5.11 16.23
N ILE A 308 -10.39 -4.36 16.22
CA ILE A 308 -10.13 -3.32 17.21
C ILE A 308 -11.24 -2.26 17.18
N GLY A 309 -11.63 -1.78 16.00
CA GLY A 309 -12.68 -0.79 15.86
C GLY A 309 -14.01 -1.24 16.46
N ILE A 310 -14.39 -2.51 16.23
CA ILE A 310 -15.57 -3.10 16.87
C ILE A 310 -15.46 -3.11 18.39
N ASP A 311 -14.32 -3.54 18.92
CA ASP A 311 -14.13 -3.65 20.37
C ASP A 311 -14.21 -2.26 21.03
N LEU A 312 -13.65 -1.24 20.39
CA LEU A 312 -13.76 0.16 20.81
C LEU A 312 -15.18 0.72 20.76
N GLU A 313 -16.04 0.23 19.87
CA GLU A 313 -17.45 0.65 19.82
C GLU A 313 -18.27 -0.03 20.92
N LYS A 314 -17.97 -1.29 21.24
CA LYS A 314 -18.60 -2.02 22.36
C LYS A 314 -18.26 -1.45 23.72
N GLU A 315 -17.02 -0.99 23.94
CA GLU A 315 -16.61 -0.35 25.20
C GLU A 315 -17.33 0.97 25.49
N LYS A 316 -17.96 1.59 24.48
CA LYS A 316 -18.71 2.86 24.61
C LYS A 316 -20.20 2.66 24.85
N SER A 317 -20.71 1.45 24.64
CA SER A 317 -22.14 1.12 24.69
C SER A 317 -22.49 0.52 26.04
#